data_AF-A0A0C2CPU1-F1
#
_entry.id   AF-A0A0C2CPU1-F1
#
_cell.length_a   1.000
_cell.length_b   1.000
_cell.length_c   1.000
_cell.angle_alpha   90.00
_cell.angle_beta   90.00
_cell.angle_gamma   90.00
#
_symmetry.space_group_name_H-M   'P 1'
#
loop_
_entity.id
_entity.type
_entity.pdbx_description
1 polymer ?
#
loop_
_entity_poly.entity_id
_entity_poly.type
_entity_poly.pdbx_seq_one_letter_code
_entity_poly.pdbx_strand_id
1 'polypeptide(L)'
;MGANARGEESNVPAKVQDNQSRGYIVPVGGAEDKDSDPVILRRFVEISGDEHARIAVIPTASRLDDTGRRYERIFKELGAADALALDYKRREDADNPEWLEYLHGASGVFLTGGNQLRISTILGGTDVARAIRSVNASGVSVGGTSAGAAILSEHMIAFGKSGATPRAGMVSLAPGFGLTNRIVIDQHFRQRDRIGRLLAALAYNPFAVGIGLDEDTAAFIDGEDTLEVFGSGAITVVDASKLEHSSMGSASDGDTICMTGIRLHILNAGGRFNLHTRVATPPL
;
A
#
# COMPACT_ATOMS: atom_id res chain seq x y z
N MET A 1 -12.71 -43.85 -12.62
CA MET A 1 -11.57 -43.26 -11.88
C MET A 1 -11.36 -41.87 -12.42
N GLY A 2 -11.97 -40.86 -11.76
CA GLY A 2 -11.88 -39.46 -12.17
C GLY A 2 -10.65 -38.84 -11.51
N ALA A 3 -9.71 -38.36 -12.32
CA ALA A 3 -8.61 -37.54 -11.85
C ALA A 3 -9.13 -36.10 -11.72
N ASN A 4 -9.25 -35.63 -10.47
CA ASN A 4 -9.55 -34.24 -10.15
C ASN A 4 -8.35 -33.38 -10.56
N ALA A 5 -8.52 -32.57 -11.61
CA ALA A 5 -7.60 -31.50 -11.93
C ALA A 5 -7.72 -30.43 -10.83
N ARG A 6 -6.71 -30.35 -9.95
CA ARG A 6 -6.55 -29.21 -9.05
C ARG A 6 -6.12 -28.03 -9.93
N GLY A 7 -6.98 -27.02 -10.03
CA GLY A 7 -6.67 -25.78 -10.72
C GLY A 7 -5.49 -25.09 -10.05
N GLU A 8 -4.48 -24.77 -10.84
CA GLU A 8 -3.44 -23.81 -10.50
C GLU A 8 -4.09 -22.42 -10.45
N GLU A 9 -4.50 -21.97 -9.27
CA GLU A 9 -4.90 -20.57 -9.09
C GLU A 9 -3.66 -19.68 -9.09
N SER A 10 -3.54 -18.94 -10.18
CA SER A 10 -2.42 -18.12 -10.61
C SER A 10 -2.07 -16.97 -9.66
N ASN A 11 -0.80 -16.60 -9.64
CA ASN A 11 -0.14 -15.51 -8.90
C ASN A 11 -0.53 -14.08 -9.38
N VAL A 12 -1.79 -13.88 -9.76
CA VAL A 12 -2.34 -12.68 -10.42
C VAL A 12 -2.97 -11.74 -9.36
N PRO A 13 -3.05 -10.41 -9.58
CA PRO A 13 -3.73 -9.48 -8.67
C PRO A 13 -5.11 -9.97 -8.23
N ALA A 14 -5.52 -9.54 -7.04
CA ALA A 14 -6.75 -9.98 -6.40
C ALA A 14 -7.95 -9.83 -7.35
N LYS A 15 -8.57 -10.95 -7.73
CA LYS A 15 -9.77 -10.95 -8.58
C LYS A 15 -10.97 -10.56 -7.72
N VAL A 16 -11.56 -9.42 -8.04
CA VAL A 16 -12.85 -9.01 -7.50
C VAL A 16 -13.93 -9.84 -8.22
N GLN A 17 -14.85 -10.45 -7.48
CA GLN A 17 -15.98 -11.17 -8.08
C GLN A 17 -16.95 -10.18 -8.73
N ASP A 18 -17.63 -10.57 -9.82
CA ASP A 18 -18.48 -9.71 -10.67
C ASP A 18 -19.62 -8.95 -9.95
N ASN A 19 -19.84 -9.20 -8.65
CA ASN A 19 -20.90 -8.60 -7.84
C ASN A 19 -20.41 -8.05 -6.48
N GLN A 20 -19.10 -7.91 -6.28
CA GLN A 20 -18.51 -7.33 -5.07
C GLN A 20 -17.61 -6.16 -5.45
N SER A 21 -17.47 -5.19 -4.54
CA SER A 21 -16.46 -4.14 -4.65
C SER A 21 -15.32 -4.49 -3.70
N ARG A 22 -14.07 -4.32 -4.15
CA ARG A 22 -12.92 -4.52 -3.25
C ARG A 22 -12.99 -3.50 -2.11
N GLY A 23 -12.42 -3.87 -0.97
CA GLY A 23 -12.22 -2.95 0.14
C GLY A 23 -11.23 -1.85 -0.23
N TYR A 24 -11.19 -0.82 0.61
CA TYR A 24 -10.24 0.28 0.44
C TYR A 24 -8.80 -0.20 0.51
N ILE A 25 -7.93 0.40 -0.29
CA ILE A 25 -6.48 0.27 -0.17
C ILE A 25 -5.96 1.60 0.39
N VAL A 26 -5.34 1.57 1.56
CA VAL A 26 -5.00 2.78 2.32
C VAL A 26 -3.50 2.88 2.62
N PRO A 27 -2.67 3.32 1.65
CA PRO A 27 -1.27 3.57 1.93
C PRO A 27 -1.09 4.92 2.64
N VAL A 28 -0.33 4.89 3.73
CA VAL A 28 0.02 6.05 4.57
C VAL A 28 1.52 6.32 4.46
N GLY A 29 1.90 7.59 4.27
CA GLY A 29 3.28 7.99 3.99
C GLY A 29 4.27 7.81 5.15
N GLY A 30 3.81 7.43 6.34
CA GLY A 30 4.64 7.27 7.53
C GLY A 30 4.48 8.41 8.52
N ALA A 31 4.90 8.17 9.76
CA ALA A 31 4.89 9.17 10.84
C ALA A 31 3.52 9.89 11.02
N GLU A 32 2.43 9.18 10.76
CA GLU A 32 1.07 9.70 10.94
C GLU A 32 0.79 10.00 12.41
N ASP A 33 -0.04 11.02 12.65
CA ASP A 33 -0.45 11.38 14.00
C ASP A 33 -1.24 10.23 14.64
N LYS A 34 -0.87 9.92 15.88
CA LYS A 34 -1.43 8.85 16.71
C LYS A 34 -2.02 9.38 18.00
N ASP A 35 -1.78 10.65 18.31
CA ASP A 35 -1.94 11.18 19.66
C ASP A 35 -2.82 12.44 19.68
N SER A 36 -2.56 13.44 18.83
CA SER A 36 -3.27 14.74 18.92
C SER A 36 -4.55 14.77 18.09
N ASP A 37 -4.44 14.55 16.79
CA ASP A 37 -5.58 14.44 15.88
C ASP A 37 -5.34 13.33 14.84
N PRO A 38 -5.59 12.06 15.21
CA PRO A 38 -5.29 10.89 14.36
C PRO A 38 -6.31 10.71 13.23
N VAL A 39 -6.50 11.73 12.38
CA VAL A 39 -7.52 11.77 11.30
C VAL A 39 -7.43 10.59 10.35
N ILE A 40 -6.21 10.15 10.01
CA ILE A 40 -5.98 9.01 9.10
C ILE A 40 -6.45 7.71 9.75
N LEU A 41 -6.07 7.47 11.01
CA LEU A 41 -6.42 6.24 11.71
C LEU A 41 -7.91 6.20 12.06
N ARG A 42 -8.50 7.35 12.42
CA ARG A 42 -9.94 7.50 12.63
C ARG A 42 -10.71 7.15 11.36
N ARG A 43 -10.31 7.75 10.23
CA ARG A 43 -10.92 7.46 8.93
C ARG A 43 -10.79 5.98 8.56
N PHE A 44 -9.67 5.33 8.89
CA PHE A 44 -9.48 3.90 8.68
C PHE A 44 -10.47 3.05 9.50
N VAL A 45 -10.74 3.40 10.77
CA VAL A 45 -11.76 2.72 11.58
C VAL A 45 -13.15 2.88 10.97
N GLU A 46 -13.52 4.09 10.55
CA GLU A 46 -14.81 4.37 9.91
C GLU A 46 -15.07 3.48 8.69
N ILE A 47 -14.12 3.42 7.74
CA ILE A 47 -14.25 2.60 6.53
C ILE A 47 -14.10 1.10 6.80
N SER A 48 -13.67 0.71 8.00
CA SER A 48 -13.59 -0.67 8.46
C SER A 48 -14.82 -1.10 9.27
N GLY A 49 -15.88 -0.28 9.31
CA GLY A 49 -17.13 -0.62 10.00
C GLY A 49 -17.35 0.11 11.32
N ASP A 50 -16.57 1.16 11.60
CA ASP A 50 -16.79 2.08 12.71
C ASP A 50 -16.88 1.35 14.08
N GLU A 51 -17.97 1.50 14.83
CA GLU A 51 -18.20 0.80 16.11
C GLU A 51 -18.28 -0.73 16.01
N HIS A 52 -18.35 -1.28 14.79
CA HIS A 52 -18.29 -2.72 14.52
C HIS A 52 -16.93 -3.16 13.96
N ALA A 53 -15.97 -2.24 13.85
CA ALA A 53 -14.69 -2.53 13.25
C ALA A 53 -13.91 -3.57 14.08
N ARG A 54 -13.39 -4.58 13.39
CA ARG A 54 -12.49 -5.60 13.91
C ARG A 54 -11.18 -5.54 13.13
N ILE A 55 -10.14 -4.98 13.75
CA ILE A 55 -8.89 -4.63 13.07
C ILE A 55 -7.79 -5.65 13.35
N ALA A 56 -7.31 -6.33 12.31
CA ALA A 56 -6.09 -7.12 12.37
C ALA A 56 -4.87 -6.20 12.17
N VAL A 57 -4.05 -6.05 13.20
CA VAL A 57 -2.81 -5.26 13.15
C VAL A 57 -1.65 -6.20 12.84
N ILE A 58 -0.87 -5.91 11.80
CA ILE A 58 0.28 -6.74 11.40
C ILE A 58 1.57 -5.93 11.58
N PRO A 59 2.30 -6.10 12.71
CA PRO A 59 3.48 -5.31 13.02
C PRO A 59 4.81 -5.92 12.53
N THR A 60 4.78 -6.89 11.62
CA THR A 60 5.93 -7.66 11.10
C THR A 60 7.11 -6.81 10.62
N ALA A 61 6.86 -5.61 10.07
CA ALA A 61 7.91 -4.69 9.64
C ALA A 61 8.72 -4.12 10.80
N SER A 62 8.10 -3.93 11.96
CA SER A 62 8.72 -3.30 13.12
C SER A 62 9.76 -4.21 13.76
N ARG A 63 10.73 -3.59 14.43
CA ARG A 63 11.68 -4.26 15.32
C ARG A 63 11.35 -4.04 16.80
N LEU A 64 10.35 -3.21 17.10
CA LEU A 64 9.93 -2.89 18.45
C LEU A 64 8.77 -3.81 18.85
N ASP A 65 8.95 -4.54 19.96
CA ASP A 65 7.98 -5.54 20.44
C ASP A 65 6.64 -4.93 20.90
N ASP A 66 6.57 -3.62 21.12
CA ASP A 66 5.37 -2.92 21.58
C ASP A 66 4.55 -2.28 20.45
N THR A 67 5.02 -2.33 19.20
CA THR A 67 4.34 -1.67 18.07
C THR A 67 2.93 -2.19 17.88
N GLY A 68 2.72 -3.52 17.89
CA GLY A 68 1.39 -4.13 17.76
C GLY A 68 0.43 -3.63 18.84
N ARG A 69 0.83 -3.77 20.10
CA ARG A 69 0.05 -3.32 21.27
C ARG A 69 -0.30 -1.83 21.25
N ARG A 70 0.59 -0.99 20.70
CA ARG A 70 0.31 0.44 20.54
C ARG A 70 -0.86 0.66 19.57
N TYR A 71 -0.85 0.03 18.39
CA TYR A 71 -1.94 0.17 17.42
C TYR A 71 -3.24 -0.48 17.88
N GLU A 72 -3.19 -1.63 18.58
CA GLU A 72 -4.39 -2.20 19.20
C GLU A 72 -5.10 -1.20 20.10
N ARG A 73 -4.32 -0.51 20.97
CA ARG A 73 -4.84 0.51 21.87
C ARG A 73 -5.44 1.68 21.09
N ILE A 74 -4.71 2.21 20.11
CA ILE A 74 -5.16 3.34 19.30
C ILE A 74 -6.48 3.02 18.60
N PHE A 75 -6.59 1.87 17.93
CA PHE A 75 -7.83 1.52 17.22
C PHE A 75 -9.03 1.33 18.18
N LYS A 76 -8.80 0.76 19.36
CA LYS A 76 -9.83 0.65 20.41
C LYS A 76 -10.24 2.01 20.96
N GLU A 77 -9.30 2.91 21.21
CA GLU A 77 -9.57 4.30 21.65
C GLU A 77 -10.32 5.10 20.57
N LEU A 78 -10.11 4.78 19.30
CA LEU A 78 -10.82 5.36 18.16
C LEU A 78 -12.21 4.75 17.90
N GLY A 79 -12.64 3.77 18.68
CA GLY A 79 -14.00 3.22 18.64
C GLY A 79 -14.16 1.86 17.97
N ALA A 80 -13.09 1.21 17.51
CA ALA A 80 -13.21 -0.14 16.96
C ALA A 80 -13.70 -1.14 18.03
N ALA A 81 -14.64 -2.01 17.65
CA ALA A 81 -15.14 -3.09 18.51
C ALA A 81 -14.02 -4.00 19.01
N ASP A 82 -13.07 -4.31 18.14
CA ASP A 82 -11.90 -5.11 18.48
C ASP A 82 -10.69 -4.76 17.61
N ALA A 83 -9.51 -5.01 18.17
CA ALA A 83 -8.24 -4.91 17.47
C ALA A 83 -7.24 -5.90 18.09
N LEU A 84 -6.56 -6.66 17.23
CA LEU A 84 -5.58 -7.68 17.63
C LEU A 84 -4.31 -7.59 16.78
N ALA A 85 -3.16 -7.60 17.43
CA ALA A 85 -1.85 -7.72 16.83
C ALA A 85 -1.55 -9.18 16.48
N LEU A 86 -1.39 -9.44 15.19
CA LEU A 86 -0.93 -10.70 14.63
C LEU A 86 0.58 -10.62 14.45
N ASP A 87 1.31 -10.94 15.52
CA ASP A 87 2.77 -10.78 15.64
C ASP A 87 3.55 -11.84 14.85
N TYR A 88 3.41 -11.88 13.52
CA TYR A 88 4.22 -12.74 12.66
C TYR A 88 5.69 -12.27 12.69
N LYS A 89 6.50 -12.82 13.61
CA LYS A 89 7.91 -12.47 13.80
C LYS A 89 8.83 -13.31 12.93
N ARG A 90 8.39 -14.52 12.60
CA ARG A 90 9.07 -15.52 11.75
C ARG A 90 8.09 -16.10 10.74
N ARG A 91 8.64 -16.78 9.73
CA ARG A 91 7.83 -17.32 8.63
C ARG A 91 6.88 -18.42 9.12
N GLU A 92 7.30 -19.21 10.10
CA GLU A 92 6.51 -20.30 10.69
C GLU A 92 5.27 -19.78 11.43
N ASP A 93 5.32 -18.54 11.92
CA ASP A 93 4.15 -17.92 12.57
C ASP A 93 2.99 -17.73 11.59
N ALA A 94 3.26 -17.70 10.27
CA ALA A 94 2.23 -17.58 9.24
C ALA A 94 1.30 -18.80 9.15
N ASP A 95 1.67 -19.91 9.78
CA ASP A 95 0.86 -21.13 9.87
C ASP A 95 -0.02 -21.17 11.13
N ASN A 96 -0.05 -20.09 11.93
CA ASN A 96 -0.88 -20.01 13.12
C ASN A 96 -2.38 -19.97 12.75
N PRO A 97 -3.17 -21.01 13.09
CA PRO A 97 -4.56 -21.11 12.67
C PRO A 97 -5.46 -20.06 13.34
N GLU A 98 -5.21 -19.70 14.60
CA GLU A 98 -6.01 -18.71 15.33
C GLU A 98 -5.86 -17.31 14.72
N TRP A 99 -4.65 -16.97 14.27
CA TRP A 99 -4.39 -15.69 13.62
C TRP A 99 -4.95 -15.63 12.20
N LEU A 100 -4.91 -16.74 11.46
CA LEU A 100 -5.58 -16.83 10.16
C LEU A 100 -7.10 -16.71 10.31
N GLU A 101 -7.69 -17.37 11.30
CA GLU A 101 -9.12 -17.24 11.61
C GLU A 101 -9.47 -15.79 12.00
N TYR A 102 -8.65 -15.15 12.84
CA TYR A 102 -8.82 -13.74 13.16
C TYR A 102 -8.79 -12.88 11.90
N LEU A 103 -7.80 -13.08 11.02
CA LEU A 103 -7.65 -12.34 9.77
C LEU A 103 -8.87 -12.50 8.84
N HIS A 104 -9.42 -13.71 8.72
CA HIS A 104 -10.61 -13.97 7.91
C HIS A 104 -11.88 -13.29 8.44
N GLY A 105 -12.00 -13.13 9.75
CA GLY A 105 -13.11 -12.42 10.39
C GLY A 105 -12.87 -10.92 10.62
N ALA A 106 -11.77 -10.35 10.10
CA ALA A 106 -11.46 -8.93 10.26
C ALA A 106 -12.24 -8.07 9.26
N SER A 107 -12.60 -6.85 9.67
CA SER A 107 -13.19 -5.83 8.79
C SER A 107 -12.19 -4.73 8.41
N GLY A 108 -11.00 -4.75 9.00
CA GLY A 108 -9.84 -3.99 8.57
C GLY A 108 -8.53 -4.73 8.83
N VAL A 109 -7.54 -4.54 7.96
CA VAL A 109 -6.18 -5.04 8.15
C VAL A 109 -5.21 -3.86 8.06
N PHE A 110 -4.38 -3.66 9.08
CA PHE A 110 -3.44 -2.55 9.13
C PHE A 110 -2.00 -3.02 9.30
N LEU A 111 -1.14 -2.73 8.32
CA LEU A 111 0.28 -3.07 8.34
C LEU A 111 1.11 -1.90 8.87
N THR A 112 1.91 -2.15 9.92
CA THR A 112 2.71 -1.09 10.55
C THR A 112 4.03 -0.82 9.80
N GLY A 113 4.72 0.25 10.19
CA GLY A 113 5.99 0.67 9.62
C GLY A 113 7.20 -0.15 10.09
N GLY A 114 8.34 0.08 9.45
CA GLY A 114 9.61 -0.58 9.75
C GLY A 114 10.36 -0.97 8.47
N ASN A 115 10.62 -2.26 8.28
CA ASN A 115 11.28 -2.77 7.07
C ASN A 115 10.32 -3.60 6.20
N GLN A 116 9.99 -3.08 5.03
CA GLN A 116 9.10 -3.70 4.04
C GLN A 116 9.62 -5.04 3.49
N LEU A 117 10.95 -5.24 3.42
CA LEU A 117 11.48 -6.56 3.08
C LEU A 117 11.14 -7.61 4.13
N ARG A 118 11.06 -7.25 5.42
CA ARG A 118 10.67 -8.23 6.45
C ARG A 118 9.26 -8.72 6.19
N ILE A 119 8.33 -7.82 5.87
CA ILE A 119 6.96 -8.18 5.49
C ILE A 119 6.99 -9.14 4.29
N SER A 120 7.67 -8.73 3.21
CA SER A 120 7.75 -9.53 1.98
C SER A 120 8.37 -10.92 2.21
N THR A 121 9.45 -11.04 2.98
CA THR A 121 10.12 -12.33 3.20
C THR A 121 9.41 -13.24 4.20
N ILE A 122 8.73 -12.66 5.20
CA ILE A 122 8.03 -13.43 6.24
C ILE A 122 6.64 -13.86 5.74
N LEU A 123 5.87 -12.94 5.15
CA LEU A 123 4.48 -13.18 4.74
C LEU A 123 4.34 -13.49 3.24
N GLY A 124 5.31 -13.10 2.41
CA GLY A 124 5.23 -13.35 0.96
C GLY A 124 5.12 -14.85 0.66
N GLY A 125 4.16 -15.19 -0.20
CA GLY A 125 3.88 -16.56 -0.60
C GLY A 125 3.27 -17.45 0.49
N THR A 126 2.93 -16.92 1.67
CA THR A 126 2.21 -17.68 2.72
C THR A 126 0.70 -17.54 2.58
N ASP A 127 -0.04 -18.33 3.35
CA ASP A 127 -1.49 -18.25 3.42
C ASP A 127 -1.98 -16.92 3.99
N VAL A 128 -1.18 -16.25 4.82
CA VAL A 128 -1.47 -14.89 5.32
C VAL A 128 -1.55 -13.89 4.18
N ALA A 129 -0.56 -13.83 3.29
CA ALA A 129 -0.61 -12.91 2.15
C ALA A 129 -1.76 -13.23 1.18
N ARG A 130 -2.11 -14.52 1.03
CA ARG A 130 -3.28 -14.94 0.24
C ARG A 130 -4.59 -14.49 0.91
N ALA A 131 -4.69 -14.66 2.22
CA ALA A 131 -5.84 -14.23 3.02
C ALA A 131 -6.03 -12.71 2.94
N ILE A 132 -4.97 -11.91 3.11
CA ILE A 132 -5.03 -10.44 2.97
C ILE A 132 -5.58 -10.02 1.60
N ARG A 133 -5.10 -10.63 0.50
CA ARG A 133 -5.66 -10.38 -0.84
C ARG A 133 -7.14 -10.77 -0.93
N SER A 134 -7.49 -11.95 -0.41
CA SER A 134 -8.84 -12.51 -0.50
C SER A 134 -9.86 -11.66 0.26
N VAL A 135 -9.54 -11.26 1.49
CA VAL A 135 -10.44 -10.41 2.29
C VAL A 135 -10.58 -9.03 1.66
N ASN A 136 -9.50 -8.47 1.10
CA ASN A 136 -9.59 -7.19 0.38
C ASN A 136 -10.48 -7.28 -0.86
N ALA A 137 -10.32 -8.33 -1.67
CA ALA A 137 -11.20 -8.57 -2.81
C ALA A 137 -12.68 -8.72 -2.41
N SER A 138 -12.92 -9.14 -1.16
CA SER A 138 -14.26 -9.36 -0.59
C SER A 138 -14.80 -8.16 0.20
N GLY A 139 -14.18 -6.98 0.09
CA GLY A 139 -14.66 -5.74 0.69
C GLY A 139 -13.93 -5.27 1.96
N VAL A 140 -12.97 -6.03 2.49
CA VAL A 140 -12.23 -5.64 3.70
C VAL A 140 -11.17 -4.58 3.40
N SER A 141 -11.19 -3.48 4.15
CA SER A 141 -10.22 -2.40 4.01
C SER A 141 -8.83 -2.86 4.45
N VAL A 142 -7.81 -2.62 3.62
CA VAL A 142 -6.41 -2.94 3.93
C VAL A 142 -5.57 -1.67 3.82
N GLY A 143 -4.96 -1.29 4.93
CA GLY A 143 -4.11 -0.12 5.03
C GLY A 143 -2.73 -0.45 5.55
N GLY A 144 -1.82 0.50 5.43
CA GLY A 144 -0.54 0.39 6.09
C GLY A 144 0.28 1.66 6.01
N THR A 145 1.20 1.82 6.97
CA THR A 145 2.05 3.01 7.08
C THR A 145 3.50 2.70 6.76
N SER A 146 4.16 3.61 6.03
CA SER A 146 5.58 3.48 5.66
C SER A 146 5.84 2.13 4.95
N ALA A 147 6.60 1.21 5.56
CA ALA A 147 6.80 -0.14 5.02
C ALA A 147 5.50 -0.89 4.70
N GLY A 148 4.47 -0.73 5.54
CA GLY A 148 3.14 -1.29 5.32
C GLY A 148 2.38 -0.66 4.15
N ALA A 149 2.69 0.58 3.77
CA ALA A 149 2.15 1.21 2.57
C ALA A 149 2.80 0.66 1.30
N ALA A 150 4.13 0.51 1.32
CA ALA A 150 4.90 0.08 0.16
C ALA A 150 4.54 -1.35 -0.32
N ILE A 151 4.18 -2.24 0.62
CA ILE A 151 3.84 -3.64 0.31
C ILE A 151 2.44 -3.82 -0.30
N LEU A 152 1.56 -2.81 -0.27
CA LEU A 152 0.16 -2.98 -0.72
C LEU A 152 0.05 -3.23 -2.24
N SER A 153 0.87 -2.56 -3.04
CA SER A 153 0.88 -2.70 -4.50
C SER A 153 1.56 -3.99 -4.98
N GLU A 154 1.32 -4.37 -6.23
CA GLU A 154 2.01 -5.52 -6.85
C GLU A 154 3.52 -5.29 -6.95
N HIS A 155 3.91 -4.11 -7.41
CA HIS A 155 5.30 -3.68 -7.44
C HIS A 155 5.59 -2.76 -6.26
N MET A 156 6.46 -3.22 -5.37
CA MET A 156 6.90 -2.49 -4.20
C MET A 156 8.28 -1.89 -4.44
N ILE A 157 8.47 -0.61 -4.12
CA ILE A 157 9.81 -0.03 -3.99
C ILE A 157 10.45 -0.57 -2.70
N ALA A 158 11.34 -1.55 -2.85
CA ALA A 158 12.02 -2.19 -1.73
C ALA A 158 13.20 -1.34 -1.23
N PHE A 159 14.00 -0.79 -2.15
CA PHE A 159 15.10 0.10 -1.84
C PHE A 159 15.28 1.13 -2.94
N GLY A 160 16.00 2.20 -2.61
CA GLY A 160 16.45 3.13 -3.62
C GLY A 160 17.10 4.35 -3.01
N LYS A 161 17.97 4.98 -3.79
CA LYS A 161 18.68 6.21 -3.43
C LYS A 161 17.70 7.39 -3.48
N SER A 162 17.90 8.36 -2.59
CA SER A 162 17.27 9.68 -2.68
C SER A 162 17.89 10.50 -3.80
N GLY A 163 17.17 11.53 -4.24
CA GLY A 163 17.59 12.46 -5.27
C GLY A 163 16.46 12.77 -6.25
N ALA A 164 16.44 14.01 -6.73
CA ALA A 164 15.45 14.46 -7.70
C ALA A 164 15.62 13.85 -9.12
N THR A 165 16.86 13.54 -9.53
CA THR A 165 17.15 13.05 -10.88
C THR A 165 16.96 11.53 -10.98
N PRO A 166 16.09 11.04 -11.88
CA PRO A 166 15.93 9.61 -12.11
C PRO A 166 17.18 9.01 -12.76
N ARG A 167 17.65 7.89 -12.23
CA ARG A 167 18.80 7.13 -12.75
C ARG A 167 18.48 5.64 -12.83
N ALA A 168 19.00 4.98 -13.86
CA ALA A 168 18.91 3.53 -13.97
C ALA A 168 19.59 2.87 -12.75
N GLY A 169 18.96 1.82 -12.22
CA GLY A 169 19.41 1.11 -11.01
C GLY A 169 19.33 1.89 -9.70
N MET A 170 18.78 3.12 -9.67
CA MET A 170 18.61 3.86 -8.41
C MET A 170 17.52 3.29 -7.50
N VAL A 171 16.67 2.40 -8.03
CA VAL A 171 15.54 1.79 -7.36
C VAL A 171 15.57 0.27 -7.54
N SER A 172 15.22 -0.45 -6.49
CA SER A 172 15.02 -1.91 -6.53
C SER A 172 13.57 -2.20 -6.23
N LEU A 173 12.89 -2.83 -7.19
CA LEU A 173 11.53 -3.30 -7.04
C LEU A 173 11.53 -4.73 -6.49
N ALA A 174 10.57 -5.03 -5.62
CA ALA A 174 10.26 -6.38 -5.17
C ALA A 174 8.76 -6.63 -5.27
N PRO A 175 8.29 -7.89 -5.25
CA PRO A 175 6.87 -8.19 -5.15
C PRO A 175 6.28 -7.67 -3.84
N GLY A 176 5.18 -6.94 -3.94
CA GLY A 176 4.29 -6.68 -2.81
C GLY A 176 3.14 -7.69 -2.76
N PHE A 177 2.06 -7.33 -2.07
CA PHE A 177 0.89 -8.17 -1.92
C PHE A 177 -0.01 -8.18 -3.14
N GLY A 178 0.08 -7.19 -4.04
CA GLY A 178 -0.71 -7.17 -5.26
C GLY A 178 -2.20 -6.97 -4.99
N LEU A 179 -2.55 -6.10 -4.03
CA LEU A 179 -3.95 -5.65 -3.86
C LEU A 179 -4.42 -4.87 -5.10
N THR A 180 -3.48 -4.17 -5.73
CA THR A 180 -3.66 -3.56 -7.05
C THR A 180 -2.32 -3.49 -7.77
N ASN A 181 -2.36 -3.56 -9.10
CA ASN A 181 -1.22 -3.36 -9.98
C ASN A 181 -1.20 -1.97 -10.62
N ARG A 182 -2.22 -1.13 -10.34
CA ARG A 182 -2.38 0.19 -10.94
C ARG A 182 -1.46 1.25 -10.36
N ILE A 183 -0.86 1.00 -9.19
CA ILE A 183 -0.04 2.00 -8.49
C ILE A 183 1.32 1.45 -8.10
N VAL A 184 2.30 2.35 -8.03
CA VAL A 184 3.58 2.15 -7.34
C VAL A 184 3.65 3.20 -6.23
N ILE A 185 3.83 2.74 -4.99
CA ILE A 185 3.79 3.61 -3.81
C ILE A 185 5.22 3.93 -3.37
N ASP A 186 5.45 5.20 -3.08
CA ASP A 186 6.59 5.65 -2.30
C ASP A 186 6.10 6.50 -1.10
N GLN A 187 6.82 6.41 0.01
CA GLN A 187 6.46 6.96 1.33
C GLN A 187 7.55 7.90 1.83
N HIS A 188 7.31 8.67 2.89
CA HIS A 188 8.22 9.71 3.38
C HIS A 188 8.75 10.60 2.23
N PHE A 189 7.88 10.93 1.29
CA PHE A 189 8.25 11.20 -0.10
C PHE A 189 9.07 12.49 -0.24
N ARG A 190 8.47 13.63 0.09
CA ARG A 190 9.18 14.93 0.10
C ARG A 190 10.29 14.96 1.14
N GLN A 191 10.06 14.38 2.32
CA GLN A 191 10.99 14.38 3.45
C GLN A 191 12.32 13.71 3.12
N ARG A 192 12.34 12.82 2.11
CA ARG A 192 13.53 12.07 1.71
C ARG A 192 13.92 12.26 0.25
N ASP A 193 13.39 13.28 -0.43
CA ASP A 193 13.67 13.61 -1.84
C ASP A 193 13.55 12.39 -2.77
N ARG A 194 12.36 11.79 -2.84
CA ARG A 194 12.14 10.47 -3.47
C ARG A 194 11.52 10.52 -4.88
N ILE A 195 11.39 11.70 -5.48
CA ILE A 195 10.81 11.84 -6.83
C ILE A 195 11.63 11.11 -7.90
N GLY A 196 12.96 11.18 -7.85
CA GLY A 196 13.82 10.54 -8.86
C GLY A 196 13.66 9.01 -8.86
N ARG A 197 13.61 8.37 -7.69
CA ARG A 197 13.44 6.91 -7.61
C ARG A 197 12.03 6.45 -7.97
N LEU A 198 11.00 7.25 -7.68
CA LEU A 198 9.63 6.96 -8.13
C LEU A 198 9.54 7.04 -9.67
N LEU A 199 10.14 8.08 -10.27
CA LEU A 199 10.23 8.21 -11.73
C LEU A 199 11.02 7.06 -12.36
N ALA A 200 12.14 6.65 -11.77
CA ALA A 200 12.90 5.49 -12.22
C ALA A 200 12.08 4.18 -12.14
N ALA A 201 11.25 4.02 -11.10
CA ALA A 201 10.34 2.88 -11.00
C ALA A 201 9.27 2.90 -12.12
N LEU A 202 8.68 4.06 -12.40
CA LEU A 202 7.71 4.21 -13.49
C LEU A 202 8.34 4.07 -14.88
N ALA A 203 9.62 4.39 -15.03
CA ALA A 203 10.34 4.15 -16.27
C ALA A 203 10.49 2.66 -16.60
N TYR A 204 10.48 1.76 -15.59
CA TYR A 204 10.37 0.32 -15.78
C TYR A 204 8.92 -0.14 -16.01
N ASN A 205 7.94 0.57 -15.46
CA ASN A 205 6.52 0.24 -15.58
C ASN A 205 5.65 1.49 -15.77
N PRO A 206 5.49 1.98 -17.02
CA PRO A 206 4.73 3.21 -17.30
C PRO A 206 3.21 3.01 -17.25
N PHE A 207 2.73 1.77 -17.10
CA PHE A 207 1.30 1.49 -16.91
C PHE A 207 0.80 1.98 -15.54
N ALA A 208 1.63 1.82 -14.51
CA ALA A 208 1.29 2.21 -13.14
C ALA A 208 1.24 3.74 -12.96
N VAL A 209 0.48 4.17 -11.97
CA VAL A 209 0.51 5.54 -11.42
C VAL A 209 1.48 5.56 -10.25
N GLY A 210 2.42 6.50 -10.25
CA GLY A 210 3.28 6.73 -9.09
C GLY A 210 2.54 7.53 -8.03
N ILE A 211 2.54 7.05 -6.80
CA ILE A 211 1.93 7.71 -5.64
C ILE A 211 3.03 8.00 -4.62
N GLY A 212 3.49 9.25 -4.56
CA GLY A 212 4.43 9.73 -3.56
C GLY A 212 3.70 10.33 -2.37
N LEU A 213 3.75 9.66 -1.23
CA LEU A 213 3.08 10.05 0.01
C LEU A 213 4.04 10.78 0.96
N ASP A 214 3.71 12.01 1.31
CA ASP A 214 4.37 12.70 2.41
C ASP A 214 4.03 12.05 3.77
N GLU A 215 4.87 12.31 4.77
CA GLU A 215 4.53 11.95 6.16
C GLU A 215 3.17 12.52 6.58
N ASP A 216 2.49 11.81 7.48
CA ASP A 216 1.15 12.15 7.97
C ASP A 216 0.15 12.46 6.84
N THR A 217 0.24 11.68 5.77
CA THR A 217 -0.63 11.77 4.59
C THR A 217 -1.03 10.37 4.12
N ALA A 218 -2.29 10.19 3.75
CA ALA A 218 -2.82 8.92 3.29
C ALA A 218 -3.65 9.07 2.02
N ALA A 219 -3.55 8.08 1.14
CA ALA A 219 -4.50 7.88 0.05
C ALA A 219 -5.57 6.90 0.51
N PHE A 220 -6.85 7.26 0.42
CA PHE A 220 -7.95 6.33 0.57
C PHE A 220 -8.45 5.95 -0.81
N ILE A 221 -8.10 4.74 -1.27
CA ILE A 221 -8.42 4.27 -2.62
C ILE A 221 -9.62 3.32 -2.56
N ASP A 222 -10.79 3.83 -2.93
CA ASP A 222 -12.05 3.07 -2.94
C ASP A 222 -12.09 1.97 -4.00
N GLY A 223 -13.12 1.13 -4.00
CA GLY A 223 -13.27 0.03 -4.96
C GLY A 223 -13.49 0.46 -6.42
N GLU A 224 -13.77 1.74 -6.67
CA GLU A 224 -13.88 2.34 -8.01
C GLU A 224 -12.55 2.98 -8.47
N ASP A 225 -11.46 2.64 -7.78
CA ASP A 225 -10.11 3.12 -8.05
C ASP A 225 -9.98 4.67 -7.93
N THR A 226 -10.82 5.30 -7.11
CA THR A 226 -10.70 6.73 -6.78
C THR A 226 -9.92 6.90 -5.48
N LEU A 227 -8.81 7.61 -5.57
CA LEU A 227 -8.01 8.06 -4.44
C LEU A 227 -8.56 9.38 -3.92
N GLU A 228 -8.72 9.49 -2.60
CA GLU A 228 -8.93 10.75 -1.87
C GLU A 228 -7.83 10.96 -0.83
N VAL A 229 -7.34 12.19 -0.70
CA VAL A 229 -6.24 12.54 0.22
C VAL A 229 -6.76 12.87 1.61
N PHE A 230 -6.12 12.32 2.63
CA PHE A 230 -6.30 12.68 4.05
C PHE A 230 -4.94 12.95 4.70
N GLY A 231 -4.94 13.74 5.78
CA GLY A 231 -3.73 14.10 6.54
C GLY A 231 -3.24 15.52 6.28
N SER A 232 -2.06 15.84 6.81
CA SER A 232 -1.53 17.21 6.85
C SER A 232 -0.61 17.58 5.67
N GLY A 233 -0.07 16.59 4.96
CA GLY A 233 0.81 16.79 3.82
C GLY A 233 0.09 16.74 2.47
N ALA A 234 0.80 16.22 1.47
CA ALA A 234 0.30 16.10 0.10
C ALA A 234 0.72 14.78 -0.54
N ILE A 235 -0.04 14.39 -1.55
CA ILE A 235 0.25 13.27 -2.44
C ILE A 235 0.72 13.82 -3.77
N THR A 236 1.92 13.40 -4.18
CA THR A 236 2.41 13.61 -5.55
C THR A 236 1.97 12.43 -6.41
N VAL A 237 1.05 12.68 -7.32
CA VAL A 237 0.63 11.70 -8.33
C VAL A 237 1.44 11.91 -9.59
N VAL A 238 2.12 10.86 -10.05
CA VAL A 238 2.90 10.84 -11.28
C VAL A 238 2.24 9.90 -12.27
N ASP A 239 1.68 10.44 -13.34
CA ASP A 239 1.04 9.68 -14.41
C ASP A 239 1.96 9.61 -15.64
N ALA A 240 2.46 8.39 -15.90
CA ALA A 240 3.29 8.07 -17.05
C ALA A 240 2.48 7.42 -18.20
N SER A 241 1.15 7.41 -18.15
CA SER A 241 0.31 6.78 -19.19
C SER A 241 0.42 7.42 -20.58
N LYS A 242 0.91 8.67 -20.64
CA LYS A 242 1.17 9.43 -21.88
C LYS A 242 2.65 9.63 -22.14
N LEU A 243 3.50 8.75 -21.60
CA LEU A 243 4.94 8.80 -21.82
C LEU A 243 5.26 8.73 -23.32
N GLU A 244 5.96 9.74 -23.81
CA GLU A 244 6.34 9.87 -25.22
C GLU A 244 7.73 9.27 -25.48
N HIS A 245 8.62 9.35 -24.48
CA HIS A 245 9.97 8.82 -24.54
C HIS A 245 10.44 8.34 -23.17
N SER A 246 11.23 7.27 -23.16
CA SER A 246 12.03 6.83 -22.01
C SER A 246 13.35 6.23 -22.49
N SER A 247 14.47 6.73 -21.97
CA SER A 247 15.79 6.16 -22.27
C SER A 247 16.13 4.91 -21.45
N MET A 248 15.22 4.45 -20.57
CA MET A 248 15.48 3.35 -19.63
C MET A 248 15.92 2.05 -20.31
N GLY A 249 15.32 1.71 -21.46
CA GLY A 249 15.62 0.45 -22.16
C GLY A 249 17.05 0.33 -22.70
N SER A 250 17.76 1.45 -22.85
CA SER A 250 19.15 1.52 -23.32
C SER A 250 20.12 2.09 -22.29
N ALA A 251 19.64 2.41 -21.09
CA ALA A 251 20.47 3.00 -20.04
C ALA A 251 21.33 1.94 -19.34
N SER A 252 22.57 2.29 -19.02
CA SER A 252 23.44 1.50 -18.12
C SER A 252 23.22 1.94 -16.66
N ASP A 253 23.63 1.11 -15.70
CA ASP A 253 23.49 1.43 -14.27
C ASP A 253 24.14 2.79 -13.93
N GLY A 254 23.40 3.65 -13.23
CA GLY A 254 23.82 5.01 -12.88
C GLY A 254 23.55 6.09 -13.93
N ASP A 255 23.22 5.74 -15.17
CA ASP A 255 22.88 6.73 -16.21
C ASP A 255 21.61 7.51 -15.82
N THR A 256 21.57 8.79 -16.18
CA THR A 256 20.34 9.58 -16.05
C THR A 256 19.29 9.11 -17.06
N ILE A 257 18.04 9.07 -16.62
CA ILE A 257 16.92 8.65 -17.48
C ILE A 257 16.25 9.90 -18.07
N CYS A 258 16.14 9.94 -19.39
CA CYS A 258 15.31 10.92 -20.09
C CYS A 258 13.88 10.39 -20.15
N MET A 259 12.90 11.19 -19.71
CA MET A 259 11.47 10.88 -19.79
C MET A 259 10.71 12.12 -20.25
N THR A 260 9.81 11.98 -21.23
CA THR A 260 8.95 13.09 -21.71
C THR A 260 7.49 12.67 -21.72
N GLY A 261 6.56 13.62 -21.57
CA GLY A 261 5.12 13.34 -21.52
C GLY A 261 4.58 12.88 -20.16
N ILE A 262 5.33 13.11 -19.06
CA ILE A 262 4.88 12.81 -17.70
C ILE A 262 3.91 13.91 -17.23
N ARG A 263 2.81 13.51 -16.59
CA ARG A 263 1.92 14.43 -15.87
C ARG A 263 2.12 14.30 -14.37
N LEU A 264 2.10 15.44 -13.69
CA LEU A 264 2.25 15.50 -12.24
C LEU A 264 1.08 16.27 -11.64
N HIS A 265 0.50 15.72 -10.57
CA HIS A 265 -0.49 16.38 -9.74
C HIS A 265 0.00 16.39 -8.30
N ILE A 266 -0.26 17.47 -7.58
CA ILE A 266 -0.02 17.57 -6.13
C ILE A 266 -1.38 17.76 -5.48
N LEU A 267 -1.78 16.81 -4.65
CA LEU A 267 -3.09 16.78 -4.01
C LEU A 267 -2.92 16.89 -2.49
N ASN A 268 -3.52 17.91 -1.88
CA ASN A 268 -3.67 18.02 -0.44
C ASN A 268 -5.01 17.40 0.01
N ALA A 269 -5.28 17.42 1.33
CA ALA A 269 -6.49 16.87 1.92
C ALA A 269 -7.78 17.26 1.17
N GLY A 270 -8.62 16.26 0.87
CA GLY A 270 -9.85 16.40 0.07
C GLY A 270 -9.64 16.36 -1.46
N GLY A 271 -8.39 16.48 -1.94
CA GLY A 271 -8.06 16.30 -3.35
C GLY A 271 -8.27 14.85 -3.78
N ARG A 272 -8.66 14.65 -5.03
CA ARG A 272 -8.99 13.32 -5.57
C ARG A 272 -8.28 13.02 -6.88
N PHE A 273 -8.00 11.75 -7.13
CA PHE A 273 -7.50 11.25 -8.41
C PHE A 273 -8.12 9.89 -8.72
N ASN A 274 -8.70 9.73 -9.91
CA ASN A 274 -9.23 8.44 -10.34
C ASN A 274 -8.21 7.70 -11.21
N LEU A 275 -7.78 6.51 -10.78
CA LEU A 275 -6.68 5.75 -11.42
C LEU A 275 -7.08 5.17 -12.79
N HIS A 276 -8.38 5.10 -13.10
CA HIS A 276 -8.89 4.65 -14.40
C HIS A 276 -8.92 5.80 -15.41
N THR A 277 -9.63 6.88 -15.07
CA THR A 277 -9.82 8.05 -15.95
C THR A 277 -8.60 8.96 -16.02
N ARG A 278 -7.68 8.85 -15.05
CA ARG A 278 -6.48 9.69 -14.89
C ARG A 278 -6.81 11.18 -14.69
N VAL A 279 -7.93 11.47 -14.04
CA VAL A 279 -8.40 12.83 -13.75
C VAL A 279 -8.17 13.18 -12.28
N ALA A 280 -7.54 14.34 -12.05
CA ALA A 280 -7.40 14.95 -10.74
C ALA A 280 -8.54 15.95 -10.50
N THR A 281 -9.09 15.98 -9.28
CA THR A 281 -10.12 16.94 -8.85
C THR A 281 -9.67 17.63 -7.56
N PRO A 282 -9.76 18.96 -7.44
CA PRO A 282 -9.42 19.67 -6.22
C PRO A 282 -10.43 19.37 -5.09
N PRO A 283 -10.11 19.70 -3.82
CA PRO A 283 -11.09 19.69 -2.74
C PRO A 283 -12.28 20.60 -3.08
N LEU A 284 -13.46 20.24 -2.57
CA LEU A 284 -14.67 21.06 -2.64
C LEU A 284 -14.58 22.30 -1.74
#